data_AF-A0A5W3F183-F1
#
_entry.id   AF-A0A5W3F183-F1
#
_cell.length_a   1.000
_cell.length_b   1.000
_cell.length_c   1.000
_cell.angle_alpha   90.00
_cell.angle_beta   90.00
_cell.angle_gamma   90.00
#
_symmetry.space_group_name_H-M   'P 1'
#
loop_
_entity.id
_entity.type
_entity.pdbx_description
1 polymer ?
#
loop_
_entity_poly.entity_id
_entity_poly.type
_entity_poly.pdbx_seq_one_letter_code
_entity_poly.pdbx_strand_id
1 'polypeptide(L)'
;MLFYSKESALLVYDQVNRDNPDLVVKLTPAIAALTSGPTSVTLNQRNTKAVFTGYPGTGVQGNVTVYYDRINLATLFNFVPTVAIKDTVLTVRDALPAINDALGLTLVASDLQSPDASLPKPSASPQTLKLNISGNCPAFTGSLTIRYTVPSGAIYPDSGPGPKTLLQGNTIAGYFGTTTIAELFTHSQLLNATISAGALPPVHSGAEGWYKFFYQGRVIYLPISPVASSISWNTLYTNGLVYGTDDNGKYPAATPVNQGRIISFTGADNKRFYFRVRLPSAGKDPYVSGTPTAAELAGSEFEMFNFLYNGTWDKPINSYWTLFCLLKDTLNTNVANHRMATLSGASWTNLGKSSSAGNYYWFPVLELVDKSTVTLGLEDIHGTADYSLQPCSVSAENTFSLKPLVLGNPDTTDFEPVVVTSENSFALHPPALMLPKTVDFQPIAATAEMYTPPDKTSLTSLNGELDGFK
;
A
#
# COMPACT_ATOMS: atom_id res chain seq x y z
N MET A 1 -32.04 -14.60 -1.64
CA MET A 1 -33.35 -15.02 -2.20
C MET A 1 -33.05 -16.16 -3.16
N LEU A 2 -33.24 -17.42 -2.76
CA LEU A 2 -32.86 -18.56 -3.60
C LEU A 2 -34.03 -18.89 -4.55
N PHE A 3 -33.88 -18.61 -5.84
CA PHE A 3 -34.93 -18.86 -6.85
C PHE A 3 -35.02 -20.35 -7.22
N TYR A 4 -33.89 -21.07 -7.20
CA TYR A 4 -33.80 -22.52 -7.44
C TYR A 4 -32.81 -23.16 -6.44
N SER A 5 -33.26 -23.32 -5.19
CA SER A 5 -32.45 -23.81 -4.05
C SER A 5 -32.16 -25.31 -4.02
N LYS A 6 -32.71 -26.07 -4.97
CA LYS A 6 -32.50 -27.52 -5.05
C LYS A 6 -31.50 -27.83 -6.16
N GLU A 7 -30.66 -28.84 -5.92
CA GLU A 7 -29.81 -29.42 -6.96
C GLU A 7 -30.66 -29.88 -8.16
N SER A 8 -30.07 -29.89 -9.35
CA SER A 8 -30.75 -30.23 -10.60
C SER A 8 -31.48 -31.58 -10.53
N ALA A 9 -30.87 -32.58 -9.91
CA ALA A 9 -31.42 -33.92 -9.71
C ALA A 9 -32.68 -33.95 -8.84
N LEU A 10 -32.86 -32.98 -7.95
CA LEU A 10 -34.06 -32.84 -7.11
C LEU A 10 -35.07 -31.89 -7.73
N LEU A 11 -34.59 -30.82 -8.36
CA LEU A 11 -35.43 -29.79 -9.00
C LEU A 11 -36.26 -30.35 -10.16
N VAL A 12 -35.74 -31.36 -10.87
CA VAL A 12 -36.47 -32.02 -11.95
C VAL A 12 -37.82 -32.59 -11.50
N TYR A 13 -37.92 -33.12 -10.28
CA TYR A 13 -39.18 -33.66 -9.75
C TYR A 13 -40.24 -32.57 -9.58
N ASP A 14 -39.83 -31.38 -9.10
CA ASP A 14 -40.75 -30.24 -8.96
C ASP A 14 -41.23 -29.75 -10.34
N GLN A 15 -40.33 -29.68 -11.32
CA GLN A 15 -40.66 -29.28 -12.70
C GLN A 15 -41.63 -30.26 -13.35
N VAL A 16 -41.37 -31.56 -13.23
CA VAL A 16 -42.23 -32.61 -13.79
C VAL A 16 -43.63 -32.56 -13.16
N ASN A 17 -43.72 -32.44 -11.84
CA ASN A 17 -45.00 -32.36 -11.14
C ASN A 17 -45.78 -31.07 -11.47
N ARG A 18 -45.09 -29.94 -11.67
CA ARG A 18 -45.70 -28.68 -12.12
C ARG A 18 -46.31 -28.82 -13.51
N ASP A 19 -45.58 -29.46 -14.42
CA ASP A 19 -45.95 -29.53 -15.84
C ASP A 19 -46.94 -30.66 -16.16
N ASN A 20 -47.12 -31.60 -15.22
CA ASN A 20 -48.00 -32.76 -15.32
C ASN A 20 -48.89 -32.86 -14.06
N PRO A 21 -49.86 -31.94 -13.87
CA PRO A 21 -50.71 -31.92 -12.67
C PRO A 21 -51.65 -33.13 -12.56
N ASP A 22 -51.94 -33.79 -13.67
CA ASP A 22 -52.85 -34.94 -13.75
C ASP A 22 -52.17 -36.29 -13.41
N LEU A 23 -50.91 -36.27 -12.99
CA LEU A 23 -50.23 -37.47 -12.51
C LEU A 23 -50.97 -38.04 -11.28
N VAL A 24 -51.33 -39.32 -11.37
CA VAL A 24 -52.03 -40.06 -10.29
C VAL A 24 -51.27 -39.97 -8.96
N VAL A 25 -49.94 -39.94 -9.02
CA VAL A 25 -49.05 -39.77 -7.87
C VAL A 25 -47.99 -38.73 -8.20
N LYS A 26 -47.76 -37.79 -7.28
CA LYS A 26 -46.66 -36.83 -7.39
C LYS A 26 -45.32 -37.54 -7.32
N LEU A 27 -44.48 -37.38 -8.33
CA LEU A 27 -43.17 -37.99 -8.38
C LEU A 27 -42.24 -37.36 -7.34
N THR A 28 -41.52 -38.20 -6.61
CA THR A 28 -40.50 -37.78 -5.64
C THR A 28 -39.28 -38.71 -5.74
N PRO A 29 -38.11 -38.29 -5.25
CA PRO A 29 -36.91 -39.12 -5.24
C PRO A 29 -37.08 -40.44 -4.45
N ALA A 30 -38.04 -40.49 -3.52
CA ALA A 30 -38.30 -41.65 -2.69
C ALA A 30 -39.15 -42.73 -3.40
N ILE A 31 -39.87 -42.38 -4.46
CA ILE A 31 -40.82 -43.28 -5.12
C ILE A 31 -40.45 -43.61 -6.56
N ALA A 32 -39.64 -42.77 -7.23
CA ALA A 32 -39.24 -43.00 -8.61
C ALA A 32 -37.84 -42.44 -8.91
N ALA A 33 -37.10 -43.15 -9.75
CA ALA A 33 -35.80 -42.71 -10.28
C ALA A 33 -35.92 -42.18 -11.71
N LEU A 34 -35.16 -41.15 -12.06
CA LEU A 34 -34.92 -40.76 -13.45
C LEU A 34 -33.98 -41.80 -14.09
N THR A 35 -34.48 -42.61 -15.04
CA THR A 35 -33.73 -43.74 -15.62
C THR A 35 -33.33 -43.54 -17.07
N SER A 36 -34.00 -42.63 -17.80
CA SER A 36 -33.60 -42.26 -19.15
C SER A 36 -33.99 -40.81 -19.48
N GLY A 37 -33.19 -40.15 -20.32
CA GLY A 37 -33.26 -38.72 -20.54
C GLY A 37 -32.40 -37.93 -19.54
N PRO A 38 -32.43 -36.59 -19.58
CA PRO A 38 -33.31 -35.73 -20.37
C PRO A 38 -33.01 -35.76 -21.88
N THR A 39 -34.05 -35.72 -22.71
CA THR A 39 -33.91 -35.57 -24.18
C THR A 39 -34.71 -34.36 -24.64
N SER A 40 -34.08 -33.46 -25.38
CA SER A 40 -34.75 -32.29 -25.95
C SER A 40 -35.80 -32.72 -26.98
N VAL A 41 -37.01 -32.17 -26.87
CA VAL A 41 -38.13 -32.44 -27.79
C VAL A 41 -38.91 -31.16 -28.06
N THR A 42 -39.74 -31.17 -29.11
CA THR A 42 -40.74 -30.13 -29.38
C THR A 42 -42.09 -30.81 -29.54
N LEU A 43 -42.47 -31.58 -28.53
CA LEU A 43 -43.68 -32.40 -28.52
C LEU A 43 -44.52 -32.02 -27.30
N ASN A 44 -45.85 -32.05 -27.44
CA ASN A 44 -46.79 -31.71 -26.37
C ASN A 44 -46.58 -30.30 -25.78
N GLN A 45 -46.07 -29.35 -26.58
CA GLN A 45 -45.72 -28.00 -26.14
C GLN A 45 -44.69 -27.97 -24.99
N ARG A 46 -43.91 -29.04 -24.83
CA ARG A 46 -42.82 -29.16 -23.85
C ARG A 46 -41.47 -29.27 -24.54
N ASN A 47 -40.43 -28.83 -23.85
CA ASN A 47 -39.07 -28.80 -24.37
C ASN A 47 -38.22 -30.05 -24.05
N THR A 48 -38.66 -30.90 -23.11
CA THR A 48 -37.89 -32.06 -22.64
C THR A 48 -38.78 -33.29 -22.42
N LYS A 49 -38.23 -34.46 -22.75
CA LYS A 49 -38.79 -35.79 -22.45
C LYS A 49 -37.86 -36.54 -21.49
N ALA A 50 -38.43 -37.22 -20.50
CA ALA A 50 -37.71 -38.10 -19.59
C ALA A 50 -38.52 -39.35 -19.25
N VAL A 51 -37.84 -40.40 -18.78
CA VAL A 51 -38.45 -41.63 -18.29
C VAL A 51 -38.13 -41.78 -16.81
N PHE A 52 -39.18 -41.95 -16.01
CA PHE A 52 -39.08 -42.28 -14.60
C PHE A 52 -39.50 -43.72 -14.36
N THR A 53 -38.76 -44.42 -13.51
CA THR A 53 -39.07 -45.80 -13.10
C THR A 53 -39.47 -45.79 -11.63
N GLY A 54 -40.68 -46.26 -11.32
CA GLY A 54 -41.18 -46.38 -9.96
C GLY A 54 -40.44 -47.48 -9.17
N TYR A 55 -40.16 -47.24 -7.89
CA TYR A 55 -39.56 -48.23 -7.01
C TYR A 55 -40.60 -49.25 -6.54
N PRO A 56 -40.34 -50.57 -6.65
CA PRO A 56 -41.23 -51.59 -6.12
C PRO A 56 -41.54 -51.37 -4.63
N GLY A 57 -42.81 -51.52 -4.24
CA GLY A 57 -43.25 -51.36 -2.85
C GLY A 57 -43.60 -49.93 -2.41
N THR A 58 -43.49 -48.94 -3.29
CA THR A 58 -43.80 -47.52 -2.96
C THR A 58 -45.18 -47.04 -3.45
N GLY A 59 -46.00 -47.95 -3.98
CA GLY A 59 -47.31 -47.64 -4.57
C GLY A 59 -47.28 -47.20 -6.03
N VAL A 60 -46.09 -47.11 -6.65
CA VAL A 60 -45.89 -46.87 -8.09
C VAL A 60 -45.00 -47.97 -8.67
N GLN A 61 -45.37 -48.52 -9.84
CA GLN A 61 -44.61 -49.57 -10.52
C GLN A 61 -44.56 -49.32 -12.03
N GLY A 62 -43.44 -49.68 -12.64
CA GLY A 62 -43.22 -49.57 -14.09
C GLY A 62 -42.55 -48.27 -14.50
N ASN A 63 -42.49 -48.05 -15.81
CA ASN A 63 -41.87 -46.88 -16.42
C ASN A 63 -42.94 -45.91 -16.90
N VAL A 64 -42.77 -44.62 -16.60
CA VAL A 64 -43.60 -43.54 -17.13
C VAL A 64 -42.73 -42.60 -17.97
N THR A 65 -43.17 -42.32 -19.19
CA THR A 65 -42.56 -41.27 -20.02
C THR A 65 -43.31 -39.97 -19.79
N VAL A 66 -42.61 -38.94 -19.35
CA VAL A 66 -43.17 -37.62 -19.05
C VAL A 66 -42.53 -36.56 -19.94
N TYR A 67 -43.29 -35.48 -20.17
CA TYR A 67 -42.84 -34.30 -20.89
C TYR A 67 -42.87 -33.10 -19.95
N TYR A 68 -41.80 -32.32 -19.90
CA TYR A 68 -41.67 -31.18 -19.00
C TYR A 68 -40.73 -30.13 -19.58
N ASP A 69 -40.71 -28.94 -18.97
CA ASP A 69 -39.89 -27.82 -19.41
C ASP A 69 -38.68 -27.61 -18.50
N ARG A 70 -37.49 -27.92 -19.03
CA ARG A 70 -36.20 -27.50 -18.43
C ARG A 70 -36.07 -25.98 -18.51
N ILE A 71 -35.43 -25.40 -17.51
CA ILE A 71 -35.21 -23.96 -17.42
C ILE A 71 -34.03 -23.57 -18.31
N ASN A 72 -34.24 -22.70 -19.27
CA ASN A 72 -33.16 -22.14 -20.08
C ASN A 72 -32.48 -20.99 -19.33
N LEU A 73 -31.23 -21.19 -18.93
CA LEU A 73 -30.49 -20.17 -18.16
C LEU A 73 -30.20 -18.90 -18.97
N ALA A 74 -30.10 -18.99 -20.30
CA ALA A 74 -29.91 -17.81 -21.15
C ALA A 74 -31.16 -16.94 -21.21
N THR A 75 -32.34 -17.54 -21.06
CA THR A 75 -33.62 -16.83 -21.01
C THR A 75 -33.90 -16.31 -19.61
N LEU A 76 -33.55 -17.08 -18.57
CA LEU A 76 -33.70 -16.67 -17.17
C LEU A 76 -32.80 -15.47 -16.83
N PHE A 77 -31.54 -15.51 -17.28
CA PHE A 77 -30.59 -14.42 -17.16
C PHE A 77 -30.44 -13.72 -18.51
N ASN A 78 -31.44 -12.91 -18.87
CA ASN A 78 -31.42 -12.08 -20.09
C ASN A 78 -30.45 -10.87 -20.00
N PHE A 79 -29.69 -10.78 -18.91
CA PHE A 79 -28.61 -9.84 -18.67
C PHE A 79 -27.37 -10.61 -18.18
N VAL A 80 -26.22 -9.95 -18.14
CA VAL A 80 -24.97 -10.57 -17.67
C VAL A 80 -24.69 -10.15 -16.22
N PRO A 81 -25.01 -10.98 -15.21
CA PRO A 81 -24.77 -10.65 -13.82
C PRO A 81 -23.28 -10.61 -13.49
N THR A 82 -22.91 -9.82 -12.50
CA THR A 82 -21.54 -9.75 -11.97
C THR A 82 -21.43 -10.58 -10.69
N VAL A 83 -20.41 -11.44 -10.62
CA VAL A 83 -20.14 -12.34 -9.49
C VAL A 83 -18.74 -12.08 -8.94
N ALA A 84 -18.61 -12.01 -7.61
CA ALA A 84 -17.33 -11.92 -6.95
C ALA A 84 -16.70 -13.31 -6.81
N ILE A 85 -15.54 -13.53 -7.42
CA ILE A 85 -14.79 -14.81 -7.36
C ILE A 85 -13.39 -14.52 -6.83
N LYS A 86 -12.99 -15.25 -5.78
CA LYS A 86 -11.65 -15.10 -5.18
C LYS A 86 -10.56 -15.44 -6.19
N ASP A 87 -9.43 -14.74 -6.11
CA ASP A 87 -8.30 -14.92 -7.03
C ASP A 87 -7.58 -16.28 -6.88
N THR A 88 -7.84 -17.00 -5.77
CA THR A 88 -7.37 -18.37 -5.53
C THR A 88 -8.15 -19.43 -6.33
N VAL A 89 -9.28 -19.06 -6.95
CA VAL A 89 -10.14 -19.98 -7.71
C VAL A 89 -9.65 -20.03 -9.16
N LEU A 90 -9.22 -21.21 -9.60
CA LEU A 90 -8.59 -21.42 -10.92
C LEU A 90 -9.36 -22.35 -11.85
N THR A 91 -10.49 -22.92 -11.39
CA THR A 91 -11.34 -23.82 -12.18
C THR A 91 -12.80 -23.40 -12.11
N VAL A 92 -13.58 -23.78 -13.12
CA VAL A 92 -15.03 -23.53 -13.14
C VAL A 92 -15.74 -24.25 -11.99
N ARG A 93 -15.31 -25.48 -11.64
CA ARG A 93 -15.84 -26.25 -10.53
C ARG A 93 -15.70 -25.51 -9.20
N ASP A 94 -14.53 -24.97 -8.92
CA ASP A 94 -14.25 -24.25 -7.68
C ASP A 94 -14.96 -22.89 -7.63
N ALA A 95 -15.36 -22.34 -8.78
CA ALA A 95 -16.15 -21.12 -8.89
C ALA A 95 -17.66 -21.35 -8.63
N LEU A 96 -18.17 -22.58 -8.78
CA LEU A 96 -19.61 -22.89 -8.64
C LEU A 96 -20.23 -22.40 -7.32
N PRO A 97 -19.60 -22.58 -6.13
CA PRO A 97 -20.18 -22.09 -4.89
C PRO A 97 -20.44 -20.57 -4.90
N ALA A 98 -19.50 -19.78 -5.42
CA ALA A 98 -19.66 -18.32 -5.49
C ALA A 98 -20.75 -17.91 -6.49
N ILE A 99 -20.86 -18.62 -7.62
CA ILE A 99 -21.87 -18.37 -8.65
C ILE A 99 -23.26 -18.74 -8.14
N ASN A 100 -23.38 -19.88 -7.46
CA ASN A 100 -24.62 -20.37 -6.88
C ASN A 100 -25.15 -19.42 -5.81
N ASP A 101 -24.29 -18.98 -4.90
CA ASP A 101 -24.64 -18.02 -3.85
C ASP A 101 -25.10 -16.67 -4.43
N ALA A 102 -24.35 -16.14 -5.41
CA ALA A 102 -24.66 -14.86 -6.04
C ALA A 102 -25.97 -14.87 -6.86
N LEU A 103 -26.27 -15.98 -7.54
CA LEU A 103 -27.41 -16.07 -8.45
C LEU A 103 -28.63 -16.80 -7.85
N GLY A 104 -28.50 -17.35 -6.64
CA GLY A 104 -29.55 -18.13 -5.99
C GLY A 104 -29.87 -19.44 -6.73
N LEU A 105 -28.85 -20.06 -7.32
CA LEU A 105 -28.90 -21.34 -8.03
C LEU A 105 -28.20 -22.43 -7.23
N THR A 106 -28.38 -23.70 -7.64
CA THR A 106 -27.67 -24.85 -7.05
C THR A 106 -27.13 -25.75 -8.17
N LEU A 107 -26.22 -25.19 -8.98
CA LEU A 107 -25.53 -25.93 -10.04
C LEU A 107 -24.41 -26.78 -9.47
N VAL A 108 -24.30 -28.03 -9.92
CA VAL A 108 -23.21 -28.94 -9.58
C VAL A 108 -22.33 -29.22 -10.81
N ALA A 109 -21.14 -29.78 -10.60
CA ALA A 109 -20.18 -30.03 -11.68
C ALA A 109 -20.76 -30.89 -12.82
N SER A 110 -21.61 -31.87 -12.50
CA SER A 110 -22.28 -32.74 -13.49
C SER A 110 -23.29 -31.99 -14.37
N ASP A 111 -23.74 -30.81 -13.95
CA ASP A 111 -24.66 -29.97 -14.74
C ASP A 111 -23.93 -29.22 -15.85
N LEU A 112 -22.60 -29.20 -15.85
CA LEU A 112 -21.80 -28.46 -16.80
C LEU A 112 -21.12 -29.39 -17.82
N GLN A 113 -20.91 -28.88 -19.03
CA GLN A 113 -20.18 -29.62 -20.08
C GLN A 113 -18.68 -29.73 -19.79
N SER A 114 -18.08 -28.70 -19.16
CA SER A 114 -16.64 -28.63 -18.90
C SER A 114 -16.36 -28.05 -17.50
N PRO A 115 -16.72 -28.76 -16.41
CA PRO A 115 -16.56 -28.25 -15.05
C PRO A 115 -15.10 -28.02 -14.65
N ASP A 116 -14.16 -28.75 -15.27
CA ASP A 116 -12.73 -28.67 -14.94
C ASP A 116 -11.96 -27.74 -15.89
N ALA A 117 -12.68 -26.95 -16.69
CA ALA A 117 -12.05 -25.93 -17.52
C ALA A 117 -11.30 -24.91 -16.64
N SER A 118 -10.10 -24.52 -17.08
CA SER A 118 -9.30 -23.50 -16.42
C SER A 118 -10.04 -22.16 -16.49
N LEU A 119 -10.15 -21.51 -15.34
CA LEU A 119 -10.65 -20.16 -15.18
C LEU A 119 -9.43 -19.22 -15.15
N PRO A 120 -9.34 -18.23 -16.07
CA PRO A 120 -8.35 -17.17 -15.95
C PRO A 120 -8.40 -16.53 -14.57
N LYS A 121 -7.22 -16.22 -14.01
CA LYS A 121 -7.14 -15.66 -12.65
C LYS A 121 -8.03 -14.40 -12.57
N PRO A 122 -9.04 -14.38 -11.67
CA PRO A 122 -9.88 -13.21 -11.47
C PRO A 122 -9.06 -11.96 -11.17
N SER A 123 -9.42 -10.83 -11.76
CA SER A 123 -8.79 -9.54 -11.50
C SER A 123 -9.83 -8.46 -11.17
N ALA A 124 -9.37 -7.25 -10.87
CA ALA A 124 -10.23 -6.09 -10.63
C ALA A 124 -10.97 -5.63 -11.89
N SER A 125 -10.45 -5.97 -13.08
CA SER A 125 -11.16 -5.73 -14.33
C SER A 125 -12.16 -6.87 -14.56
N PRO A 126 -13.46 -6.59 -14.79
CA PRO A 126 -14.46 -7.62 -15.01
C PRO A 126 -14.13 -8.50 -16.24
N GLN A 127 -13.98 -9.79 -16.00
CA GLN A 127 -13.80 -10.81 -17.03
C GLN A 127 -15.13 -11.51 -17.31
N THR A 128 -15.30 -12.12 -18.48
CA THR A 128 -16.55 -12.82 -18.85
C THR A 128 -16.35 -14.32 -18.85
N LEU A 129 -17.27 -15.06 -18.22
CA LEU A 129 -17.31 -16.52 -18.18
C LEU A 129 -18.64 -17.00 -18.75
N LYS A 130 -18.58 -17.93 -19.71
CA LYS A 130 -19.76 -18.60 -20.26
C LYS A 130 -19.77 -20.06 -19.80
N LEU A 131 -20.78 -20.43 -19.02
CA LEU A 131 -21.05 -21.79 -18.57
C LEU A 131 -22.04 -22.45 -19.54
N ASN A 132 -21.63 -23.52 -20.21
CA ASN A 132 -22.53 -24.33 -21.03
C ASN A 132 -23.09 -25.47 -20.19
N ILE A 133 -24.43 -25.57 -20.16
CA ILE A 133 -25.13 -26.63 -19.43
C ILE A 133 -25.00 -27.94 -20.19
N SER A 134 -24.67 -29.00 -19.46
CA SER A 134 -24.59 -30.37 -19.96
C SER A 134 -25.92 -30.80 -20.55
N GLY A 135 -25.89 -31.48 -21.69
CA GLY A 135 -27.10 -32.05 -22.31
C GLY A 135 -27.85 -32.99 -21.35
N ASN A 136 -27.12 -33.64 -20.44
CA ASN A 136 -27.64 -34.56 -19.43
C ASN A 136 -28.18 -33.86 -18.18
N CYS A 137 -28.05 -32.53 -18.05
CA CYS A 137 -28.59 -31.80 -16.91
C CYS A 137 -30.12 -31.91 -16.90
N PRO A 138 -30.72 -32.50 -15.85
CA PRO A 138 -32.14 -32.82 -15.84
C PRO A 138 -33.04 -31.59 -15.66
N ALA A 139 -32.54 -30.51 -15.04
CA ALA A 139 -33.37 -29.34 -14.71
C ALA A 139 -33.08 -28.08 -15.54
N PHE A 140 -31.86 -27.94 -16.06
CA PHE A 140 -31.41 -26.74 -16.77
C PHE A 140 -31.03 -27.05 -18.22
N THR A 141 -31.05 -26.02 -19.06
CA THR A 141 -30.60 -26.06 -20.45
C THR A 141 -29.97 -24.72 -20.87
N GLY A 142 -29.31 -24.69 -22.02
CA GLY A 142 -28.71 -23.50 -22.61
C GLY A 142 -27.36 -23.14 -21.98
N SER A 143 -27.14 -21.85 -21.75
CA SER A 143 -25.88 -21.34 -21.19
C SER A 143 -26.12 -20.18 -20.24
N LEU A 144 -25.26 -20.06 -19.23
CA LEU A 144 -25.23 -18.91 -18.33
C LEU A 144 -23.96 -18.09 -18.61
N THR A 145 -24.13 -16.81 -18.92
CA THR A 145 -22.99 -15.89 -19.10
C THR A 145 -22.93 -14.95 -17.90
N ILE A 146 -21.78 -14.89 -17.23
CA ILE A 146 -21.53 -14.00 -16.09
C ILE A 146 -20.33 -13.12 -16.36
N ARG A 147 -20.28 -11.98 -15.68
CA ARG A 147 -19.06 -11.23 -15.43
C ARG A 147 -18.50 -11.65 -14.08
N TYR A 148 -17.21 -11.86 -13.98
CA TYR A 148 -16.55 -12.13 -12.71
C TYR A 148 -15.40 -11.18 -12.46
N THR A 149 -15.22 -10.84 -11.19
CA THR A 149 -14.15 -9.99 -10.69
C THR A 149 -13.78 -10.45 -9.29
N VAL A 150 -12.62 -10.06 -8.81
CA VAL A 150 -12.30 -10.26 -7.39
C VAL A 150 -13.31 -9.54 -6.50
N PRO A 151 -13.63 -10.07 -5.30
CA PRO A 151 -14.41 -9.34 -4.32
C PRO A 151 -13.81 -7.96 -4.11
N SER A 152 -14.64 -6.91 -4.01
CA SER A 152 -14.17 -5.59 -3.60
C SER A 152 -13.35 -5.78 -2.33
N GLY A 153 -12.03 -5.55 -2.41
CA GLY A 153 -11.15 -5.84 -1.29
C GLY A 153 -11.38 -4.87 -0.14
N ALA A 154 -10.63 -5.09 0.94
CA ALA A 154 -10.72 -4.23 2.11
C ALA A 154 -10.50 -2.75 1.74
N ILE A 155 -11.32 -1.88 2.31
CA ILE A 155 -11.20 -0.43 2.14
C ILE A 155 -10.28 0.10 3.24
N TYR A 156 -9.28 0.87 2.84
CA TYR A 156 -8.32 1.54 3.72
C TYR A 156 -8.44 3.06 3.52
N PRO A 157 -9.36 3.74 4.24
CA PRO A 157 -9.61 5.18 4.06
C PRO A 157 -8.35 6.04 4.25
N ASP A 158 -7.51 5.65 5.20
CA ASP A 158 -6.31 6.40 5.60
C ASP A 158 -5.04 5.98 4.84
N SER A 159 -5.17 5.21 3.76
CA SER A 159 -4.05 4.73 2.93
C SER A 159 -3.35 5.81 2.08
N GLY A 160 -3.44 7.10 2.44
CA GLY A 160 -2.89 8.19 1.63
C GLY A 160 -3.61 8.42 0.29
N PRO A 161 -3.07 9.27 -0.61
CA PRO A 161 -3.74 9.65 -1.85
C PRO A 161 -4.07 8.48 -2.80
N GLY A 162 -5.03 8.71 -3.70
CA GLY A 162 -5.47 7.73 -4.69
C GLY A 162 -6.45 6.67 -4.15
N PRO A 163 -6.61 5.54 -4.88
CA PRO A 163 -7.61 4.52 -4.57
C PRO A 163 -7.52 3.97 -3.14
N LYS A 164 -8.68 3.71 -2.52
CA LYS A 164 -8.80 3.24 -1.13
C LYS A 164 -9.11 1.76 -1.00
N THR A 165 -9.57 1.14 -2.07
CA THR A 165 -9.95 -0.28 -2.10
C THR A 165 -8.76 -1.10 -2.54
N LEU A 166 -8.39 -2.12 -1.76
CA LEU A 166 -7.38 -3.07 -2.16
C LEU A 166 -7.93 -3.94 -3.30
N LEU A 167 -7.27 -3.93 -4.45
CA LEU A 167 -7.71 -4.67 -5.63
C LEU A 167 -7.14 -6.09 -5.65
N GLN A 168 -5.90 -6.28 -5.19
CA GLN A 168 -5.21 -7.57 -5.20
C GLN A 168 -4.28 -7.69 -4.00
N GLY A 169 -3.96 -8.92 -3.61
CA GLY A 169 -3.00 -9.22 -2.55
C GLY A 169 -3.52 -8.87 -1.14
N ASN A 170 -2.60 -8.52 -0.24
CA ASN A 170 -2.88 -8.27 1.17
C ASN A 170 -1.98 -7.13 1.72
N THR A 171 -1.95 -6.93 3.04
CA THR A 171 -1.14 -5.88 3.66
C THR A 171 0.38 -6.12 3.59
N ILE A 172 0.84 -7.33 3.28
CA ILE A 172 2.26 -7.64 3.07
C ILE A 172 2.69 -7.27 1.65
N ALA A 173 1.88 -7.65 0.66
CA ALA A 173 2.08 -7.34 -0.75
C ALA A 173 0.70 -7.20 -1.40
N GLY A 174 0.33 -5.99 -1.77
CA GLY A 174 -1.01 -5.72 -2.29
C GLY A 174 -1.06 -4.53 -3.23
N TYR A 175 -2.07 -4.49 -4.10
CA TYR A 175 -2.21 -3.49 -5.14
C TYR A 175 -3.55 -2.78 -5.04
N PHE A 176 -3.53 -1.44 -5.07
CA PHE A 176 -4.71 -0.59 -5.00
C PHE A 176 -5.17 -0.07 -6.36
N GLY A 177 -4.33 -0.16 -7.39
CA GLY A 177 -4.58 0.50 -8.67
C GLY A 177 -3.62 1.67 -8.93
N THR A 178 -4.06 2.56 -9.81
CA THR A 178 -3.32 3.77 -10.22
C THR A 178 -3.85 5.02 -9.52
N THR A 179 -2.93 5.90 -9.12
CA THR A 179 -3.18 7.25 -8.60
C THR A 179 -2.78 8.26 -9.66
N THR A 180 -3.64 9.26 -9.89
CA THR A 180 -3.38 10.29 -10.91
C THR A 180 -2.41 11.34 -10.41
N ILE A 181 -1.84 12.14 -11.33
CA ILE A 181 -1.00 13.31 -10.99
C ILE A 181 -1.77 14.49 -10.38
N ALA A 182 -3.11 14.45 -10.38
CA ALA A 182 -3.89 15.43 -9.62
C ALA A 182 -3.94 15.06 -8.13
N GLU A 183 -3.77 13.77 -7.83
CA GLU A 183 -3.84 13.21 -6.48
C GLU A 183 -2.45 13.02 -5.85
N LEU A 184 -1.37 13.07 -6.66
CA LEU A 184 0.02 12.94 -6.21
C LEU A 184 0.95 13.79 -7.11
N PHE A 185 2.27 13.74 -6.91
CA PHE A 185 3.24 14.53 -7.67
C PHE A 185 3.23 14.28 -9.20
N THR A 186 3.38 15.34 -9.99
CA THR A 186 3.95 15.25 -11.34
C THR A 186 5.46 14.94 -11.27
N HIS A 187 6.06 14.46 -12.36
CA HIS A 187 7.50 14.20 -12.39
C HIS A 187 8.33 15.46 -12.10
N SER A 188 7.94 16.59 -12.69
CA SER A 188 8.60 17.89 -12.46
C SER A 188 8.44 18.36 -11.02
N GLN A 189 7.26 18.21 -10.41
CA GLN A 189 7.04 18.58 -9.01
C GLN A 189 7.91 17.74 -8.08
N LEU A 190 8.00 16.42 -8.31
CA LEU A 190 8.84 15.55 -7.51
C LEU A 190 10.32 15.91 -7.60
N LEU A 191 10.84 16.18 -8.81
CA LEU A 191 12.23 16.59 -9.00
C LEU A 191 12.55 17.89 -8.26
N ASN A 192 11.69 18.90 -8.37
CA ASN A 192 11.88 20.17 -7.66
C ASN A 192 11.80 20.00 -6.12
N ALA A 193 10.96 19.08 -5.63
CA ALA A 193 10.86 18.80 -4.19
C ALA A 193 12.06 18.02 -3.63
N THR A 194 12.79 17.28 -4.48
CA THR A 194 13.83 16.34 -4.05
C THR A 194 15.26 16.85 -4.30
N ILE A 195 15.50 17.52 -5.42
CA ILE A 195 16.83 18.00 -5.81
C ILE A 195 16.86 19.52 -5.64
N SER A 196 17.45 19.98 -4.52
CA SER A 196 17.47 21.40 -4.14
C SER A 196 18.71 22.16 -4.62
N ALA A 197 19.74 21.46 -5.12
CA ALA A 197 21.00 22.07 -5.56
C ALA A 197 21.52 21.43 -6.85
N GLY A 198 21.98 22.27 -7.77
CA GLY A 198 22.53 21.85 -9.07
C GLY A 198 21.52 21.88 -10.21
N ALA A 199 21.98 21.52 -11.42
CA ALA A 199 21.11 21.41 -12.58
C ALA A 199 20.18 20.20 -12.43
N LEU A 200 18.88 20.41 -12.60
CA LEU A 200 17.91 19.31 -12.58
C LEU A 200 18.17 18.36 -13.76
N PRO A 201 18.05 17.04 -13.54
CA PRO A 201 18.15 16.07 -14.62
C PRO A 201 16.97 16.23 -15.60
N PRO A 202 17.12 15.81 -16.87
CA PRO A 202 16.03 15.82 -17.83
C PRO A 202 14.83 14.97 -17.33
N VAL A 203 13.67 15.63 -17.22
CA VAL A 203 12.38 14.97 -16.97
C VAL A 203 12.09 14.02 -18.13
N HIS A 204 11.72 12.79 -17.83
CA HIS A 204 11.38 11.83 -18.87
C HIS A 204 9.97 12.07 -19.41
N SER A 205 9.82 12.10 -20.74
CA SER A 205 8.53 12.24 -21.41
C SER A 205 7.77 10.91 -21.42
N GLY A 206 6.63 10.83 -20.74
CA GLY A 206 5.85 9.60 -20.68
C GLY A 206 4.51 9.77 -20.00
N ALA A 207 3.76 8.67 -19.87
CA ALA A 207 2.53 8.66 -19.10
C ALA A 207 2.86 8.90 -17.62
N GLU A 208 2.37 10.00 -17.06
CA GLU A 208 2.56 10.29 -15.64
C GLU A 208 1.46 9.65 -14.78
N GLY A 209 1.80 9.38 -13.53
CA GLY A 209 0.94 8.76 -12.53
C GLY A 209 1.68 7.71 -11.74
N TRP A 210 0.99 7.11 -10.77
CA TRP A 210 1.62 6.26 -9.77
C TRP A 210 0.83 4.98 -9.53
N TYR A 211 1.51 3.84 -9.55
CA TYR A 211 0.98 2.60 -8.99
C TYR A 211 1.04 2.64 -7.47
N LYS A 212 -0.06 2.29 -6.82
CA LYS A 212 -0.19 2.30 -5.35
C LYS A 212 -0.22 0.87 -4.82
N PHE A 213 0.61 0.60 -3.81
CA PHE A 213 0.76 -0.73 -3.23
C PHE A 213 0.73 -0.72 -1.70
N PHE A 214 0.39 -1.87 -1.14
CA PHE A 214 0.88 -2.28 0.17
C PHE A 214 2.21 -3.02 0.02
N TYR A 215 3.16 -2.66 0.89
CA TYR A 215 4.43 -3.35 1.05
C TYR A 215 4.77 -3.42 2.54
N GLN A 216 4.78 -4.63 3.10
CA GLN A 216 5.11 -4.92 4.51
C GLN A 216 4.34 -4.04 5.51
N GLY A 217 3.03 -3.85 5.28
CA GLY A 217 2.14 -3.04 6.12
C GLY A 217 2.18 -1.54 5.82
N ARG A 218 3.07 -1.08 4.93
CA ARG A 218 3.21 0.33 4.55
C ARG A 218 2.63 0.58 3.17
N VAL A 219 2.17 1.81 2.94
CA VAL A 219 1.73 2.23 1.60
C VAL A 219 2.92 2.78 0.83
N ILE A 220 3.17 2.25 -0.35
CA ILE A 220 4.21 2.74 -1.26
C ILE A 220 3.61 3.09 -2.62
N TYR A 221 4.27 4.02 -3.31
CA TYR A 221 3.94 4.42 -4.67
C TYR A 221 5.16 4.25 -5.57
N LEU A 222 4.93 3.67 -6.75
CA LEU A 222 5.92 3.51 -7.81
C LEU A 222 5.41 4.22 -9.07
N PRO A 223 6.24 4.95 -9.81
CA PRO A 223 5.76 5.73 -10.94
C PRO A 223 5.45 4.84 -12.14
N ILE A 224 4.47 5.24 -12.94
CA ILE A 224 4.04 4.51 -14.15
C ILE A 224 5.13 4.56 -15.23
N SER A 225 5.81 5.68 -15.37
CA SER A 225 6.94 5.89 -16.26
C SER A 225 8.12 6.48 -15.49
N PRO A 226 9.35 6.46 -16.02
CA PRO A 226 10.48 6.98 -15.27
C PRO A 226 10.31 8.47 -14.98
N VAL A 227 10.82 8.93 -13.84
CA VAL A 227 10.73 10.34 -13.44
C VAL A 227 11.79 11.17 -14.17
N ALA A 228 13.02 10.66 -14.25
CA ALA A 228 14.15 11.34 -14.86
C ALA A 228 15.09 10.36 -15.58
N SER A 229 15.86 10.90 -16.52
CA SER A 229 16.98 10.22 -17.19
C SER A 229 18.31 10.91 -16.88
N SER A 230 19.44 10.27 -17.22
CA SER A 230 20.78 10.89 -17.11
C SER A 230 21.16 11.36 -15.70
N ILE A 231 20.63 10.71 -14.66
CA ILE A 231 20.98 10.97 -13.26
C ILE A 231 21.90 9.87 -12.71
N SER A 232 22.90 10.26 -11.92
CA SER A 232 23.82 9.32 -11.28
C SER A 232 23.30 8.88 -9.91
N TRP A 233 23.72 7.69 -9.46
CA TRP A 233 23.42 7.21 -8.12
C TRP A 233 23.99 8.15 -7.05
N ASN A 234 25.19 8.71 -7.25
CA ASN A 234 25.79 9.68 -6.33
C ASN A 234 24.99 10.97 -6.23
N THR A 235 24.43 11.47 -7.34
CA THR A 235 23.54 12.64 -7.32
C THR A 235 22.32 12.38 -6.44
N LEU A 236 21.71 11.21 -6.57
CA LEU A 236 20.58 10.80 -5.72
C LEU A 236 21.02 10.64 -4.24
N TYR A 237 22.17 10.03 -4.01
CA TYR A 237 22.71 9.79 -2.67
C TYR A 237 22.98 11.10 -1.93
N THR A 238 23.64 12.08 -2.56
CA THR A 238 23.94 13.40 -1.97
C THR A 238 22.67 14.17 -1.59
N ASN A 239 21.53 13.90 -2.23
CA ASN A 239 20.23 14.47 -1.89
C ASN A 239 19.43 13.60 -0.89
N GLY A 240 20.01 12.50 -0.38
CA GLY A 240 19.38 11.61 0.60
C GLY A 240 18.31 10.68 0.01
N LEU A 241 18.34 10.39 -1.29
CA LEU A 241 17.25 9.75 -2.05
C LEU A 241 17.51 8.27 -2.39
N VAL A 242 18.47 7.61 -1.76
CA VAL A 242 18.84 6.23 -2.12
C VAL A 242 18.26 5.20 -1.17
N TYR A 243 18.53 5.31 0.13
CA TYR A 243 18.26 4.22 1.07
C TYR A 243 16.92 4.33 1.80
N GLY A 244 16.44 5.55 2.07
CA GLY A 244 15.23 5.76 2.85
C GLY A 244 15.41 5.37 4.32
N THR A 245 16.58 5.64 4.89
CA THR A 245 16.95 5.31 6.28
C THR A 245 17.51 6.54 6.97
N ASP A 246 17.24 6.69 8.27
CA ASP A 246 17.70 7.85 9.04
C ASP A 246 19.18 7.69 9.47
N ASP A 247 20.02 7.24 8.53
CA ASP A 247 21.45 7.01 8.63
C ASP A 247 22.14 7.29 7.28
N ASN A 248 23.42 6.92 7.15
CA ASN A 248 24.20 7.15 5.93
C ASN A 248 24.01 6.07 4.84
N GLY A 249 23.15 5.08 5.08
CA GLY A 249 23.02 3.90 4.24
C GLY A 249 24.19 2.92 4.36
N LYS A 250 24.02 1.73 3.77
CA LYS A 250 24.93 0.59 3.96
C LYS A 250 26.24 0.69 3.18
N TYR A 251 26.18 1.19 1.94
CA TYR A 251 27.32 1.24 1.01
C TYR A 251 27.44 2.61 0.32
N PRO A 252 27.73 3.68 1.07
CA PRO A 252 27.91 5.00 0.48
C PRO A 252 29.13 5.04 -0.46
N ALA A 253 29.02 5.80 -1.54
CA ALA A 253 30.13 6.05 -2.48
C ALA A 253 30.44 7.54 -2.67
N ALA A 254 29.81 8.39 -1.87
CA ALA A 254 30.04 9.83 -1.77
C ALA A 254 30.15 10.22 -0.29
N THR A 255 30.39 11.50 -0.01
CA THR A 255 30.40 12.04 1.36
C THR A 255 29.13 11.60 2.09
N PRO A 256 29.25 10.96 3.27
CA PRO A 256 28.08 10.46 3.99
C PRO A 256 27.05 11.55 4.25
N VAL A 257 25.80 11.30 3.86
CA VAL A 257 24.64 12.15 4.15
C VAL A 257 23.46 11.30 4.59
N ASN A 258 22.60 11.87 5.43
CA ASN A 258 21.38 11.21 5.89
C ASN A 258 20.47 10.82 4.71
N GLN A 259 19.97 9.59 4.71
CA GLN A 259 19.20 9.00 3.61
C GLN A 259 17.69 8.96 3.89
N GLY A 260 17.22 9.64 4.93
CA GLY A 260 15.85 9.68 5.41
C GLY A 260 15.04 10.83 4.83
N ARG A 261 15.35 11.29 3.61
CA ARG A 261 14.74 12.49 3.03
C ARG A 261 13.22 12.33 2.92
N ILE A 262 12.50 13.24 3.55
CA ILE A 262 11.04 13.35 3.51
C ILE A 262 10.66 14.59 2.70
N ILE A 263 9.67 14.43 1.82
CA ILE A 263 9.04 15.52 1.09
C ILE A 263 7.55 15.58 1.45
N SER A 264 6.93 16.73 1.24
CA SER A 264 5.50 16.90 1.50
C SER A 264 4.72 17.17 0.22
N PHE A 265 3.49 16.68 0.17
CA PHE A 265 2.52 16.95 -0.88
C PHE A 265 1.22 17.42 -0.26
N THR A 266 0.62 18.47 -0.81
CA THR A 266 -0.70 18.92 -0.41
C THR A 266 -1.70 18.48 -1.46
N GLY A 267 -2.60 17.58 -1.07
CA GLY A 267 -3.67 17.10 -1.95
C GLY A 267 -4.74 18.17 -2.20
N ALA A 268 -5.64 17.91 -3.16
CA ALA A 268 -6.73 18.81 -3.51
C ALA A 268 -7.70 19.10 -2.34
N ASP A 269 -7.74 18.24 -1.32
CA ASP A 269 -8.51 18.43 -0.09
C ASP A 269 -7.74 19.22 0.99
N ASN A 270 -6.65 19.91 0.61
CA ASN A 270 -5.70 20.60 1.48
C ASN A 270 -5.05 19.70 2.55
N LYS A 271 -5.18 18.37 2.44
CA LYS A 271 -4.46 17.48 3.35
C LYS A 271 -3.00 17.37 2.93
N ARG A 272 -2.12 17.57 3.90
CA ARG A 272 -0.69 17.42 3.74
C ARG A 272 -0.27 15.97 4.03
N PHE A 273 0.32 15.33 3.03
CA PHE A 273 0.92 14.01 3.08
C PHE A 273 2.44 14.13 3.07
N TYR A 274 3.12 13.17 3.71
CA TYR A 274 4.58 13.13 3.76
C TYR A 274 5.06 11.83 3.16
N PHE A 275 6.11 11.93 2.35
CA PHE A 275 6.66 10.80 1.62
C PHE A 275 8.15 10.71 1.83
N ARG A 276 8.62 9.53 2.21
CA ARG A 276 10.03 9.20 2.21
C ARG A 276 10.41 8.69 0.83
N VAL A 277 11.43 9.31 0.23
CA VAL A 277 11.83 9.01 -1.17
C VAL A 277 13.09 8.15 -1.15
N ARG A 278 13.10 7.08 -1.96
CA ARG A 278 14.28 6.21 -2.10
C ARG A 278 14.35 5.52 -3.46
N LEU A 279 15.47 4.85 -3.73
CA LEU A 279 15.56 3.89 -4.83
C LEU A 279 14.92 2.55 -4.44
N PRO A 280 14.31 1.82 -5.39
CA PRO A 280 13.75 0.50 -5.13
C PRO A 280 14.83 -0.49 -4.75
N SER A 281 14.48 -1.41 -3.85
CA SER A 281 15.29 -2.56 -3.51
C SER A 281 14.84 -3.81 -4.24
N ALA A 282 15.80 -4.58 -4.69
CA ALA A 282 15.63 -5.96 -5.11
C ALA A 282 15.79 -6.96 -3.95
N GLY A 283 15.69 -6.52 -2.69
CA GLY A 283 15.61 -7.37 -1.50
C GLY A 283 16.97 -7.66 -0.85
N LYS A 284 17.94 -8.18 -1.60
CA LYS A 284 19.28 -8.53 -1.12
C LYS A 284 20.30 -7.41 -1.41
N ASP A 285 21.17 -7.11 -0.45
CA ASP A 285 22.27 -6.15 -0.64
C ASP A 285 23.49 -6.54 0.24
N PRO A 286 24.65 -6.91 -0.35
CA PRO A 286 25.03 -6.74 -1.74
C PRO A 286 24.68 -7.95 -2.62
N TYR A 287 24.57 -7.72 -3.92
CA TYR A 287 24.27 -8.73 -4.95
C TYR A 287 25.54 -9.24 -5.64
N VAL A 288 25.55 -10.53 -5.97
CA VAL A 288 26.52 -11.09 -6.91
C VAL A 288 26.31 -10.54 -8.33
N SER A 289 27.34 -10.62 -9.17
CA SER A 289 27.17 -10.39 -10.61
C SER A 289 26.25 -11.44 -11.24
N GLY A 290 25.60 -11.10 -12.36
CA GLY A 290 24.62 -11.96 -13.04
C GLY A 290 23.16 -11.61 -12.73
N THR A 291 22.23 -12.44 -13.19
CA THR A 291 20.78 -12.27 -12.97
C THR A 291 20.37 -12.92 -11.65
N PRO A 292 19.76 -12.17 -10.70
CA PRO A 292 19.21 -12.73 -9.46
C PRO A 292 18.16 -13.81 -9.72
N THR A 293 18.08 -14.78 -8.81
CA THR A 293 17.03 -15.80 -8.83
C THR A 293 15.68 -15.23 -8.34
N ALA A 294 14.57 -15.86 -8.71
CA ALA A 294 13.25 -15.46 -8.22
C ALA A 294 13.16 -15.49 -6.68
N ALA A 295 13.83 -16.44 -6.03
CA ALA A 295 13.89 -16.54 -4.58
C ALA A 295 14.64 -15.37 -3.92
N GLU A 296 15.62 -14.78 -4.60
CA GLU A 296 16.34 -13.60 -4.10
C GLU A 296 15.53 -12.31 -4.24
N LEU A 297 14.63 -12.25 -5.22
CA LEU A 297 13.74 -11.10 -5.45
C LEU A 297 12.45 -11.17 -4.62
N ALA A 298 12.12 -12.34 -4.09
CA ALA A 298 10.86 -12.59 -3.38
C ALA A 298 10.71 -11.65 -2.16
N GLY A 299 9.56 -10.98 -2.09
CA GLY A 299 9.22 -10.03 -1.04
C GLY A 299 9.92 -8.68 -1.14
N SER A 300 10.57 -8.36 -2.27
CA SER A 300 11.21 -7.06 -2.51
C SER A 300 10.25 -6.02 -3.09
N GLU A 301 10.61 -4.74 -2.97
CA GLU A 301 9.86 -3.65 -3.61
C GLU A 301 9.87 -3.79 -5.13
N PHE A 302 10.99 -4.26 -5.68
CA PHE A 302 11.15 -4.47 -7.11
C PHE A 302 10.23 -5.58 -7.64
N GLU A 303 9.90 -6.59 -6.83
CA GLU A 303 8.95 -7.64 -7.20
C GLU A 303 7.53 -7.10 -7.48
N MET A 304 7.17 -5.95 -6.91
CA MET A 304 5.85 -5.33 -7.15
C MET A 304 5.66 -4.98 -8.63
N PHE A 305 6.73 -4.56 -9.33
CA PHE A 305 6.68 -4.36 -10.78
C PHE A 305 6.44 -5.66 -11.55
N ASN A 306 7.02 -6.78 -11.08
CA ASN A 306 6.86 -8.08 -11.73
C ASN A 306 5.41 -8.57 -11.67
N PHE A 307 4.69 -8.33 -10.57
CA PHE A 307 3.27 -8.70 -10.46
C PHE A 307 2.36 -7.93 -11.43
N LEU A 308 2.75 -6.71 -11.82
CA LEU A 308 2.08 -5.95 -12.89
C LEU A 308 2.55 -6.40 -14.28
N TYR A 309 3.84 -6.66 -14.45
CA TYR A 309 4.40 -7.08 -15.74
C TYR A 309 3.82 -8.41 -16.22
N ASN A 310 3.74 -9.40 -15.32
CA ASN A 310 3.27 -10.75 -15.65
C ASN A 310 1.73 -10.87 -15.66
N GLY A 311 0.99 -9.78 -15.40
CA GLY A 311 -0.47 -9.78 -15.36
C GLY A 311 -1.08 -10.43 -14.12
N THR A 312 -0.29 -10.70 -13.07
CA THR A 312 -0.81 -11.34 -11.84
C THR A 312 -1.78 -10.44 -11.09
N TRP A 313 -1.55 -9.12 -11.10
CA TRP A 313 -2.41 -8.15 -10.42
C TRP A 313 -3.18 -7.25 -11.38
N ASP A 314 -2.51 -6.76 -12.42
CA ASP A 314 -3.11 -5.98 -13.50
C ASP A 314 -2.24 -6.10 -14.75
N LYS A 315 -2.75 -5.72 -15.92
CA LYS A 315 -2.02 -5.72 -17.20
C LYS A 315 -2.05 -4.33 -17.83
N PRO A 316 -1.21 -3.39 -17.35
CA PRO A 316 -1.19 -2.03 -17.87
C PRO A 316 -0.87 -2.00 -19.37
N ILE A 317 -1.56 -1.14 -20.11
CA ILE A 317 -1.27 -0.80 -21.51
C ILE A 317 -0.38 0.46 -21.50
N ASN A 318 0.71 0.48 -22.26
CA ASN A 318 1.78 1.52 -22.25
C ASN A 318 2.82 1.41 -21.13
N SER A 319 3.48 0.26 -21.05
CA SER A 319 4.42 -0.01 -19.96
C SER A 319 5.89 0.07 -20.38
N TYR A 320 6.72 0.53 -19.45
CA TYR A 320 8.15 0.79 -19.65
C TYR A 320 9.03 -0.39 -19.21
N TRP A 321 8.54 -1.61 -19.38
CA TRP A 321 9.11 -2.84 -18.81
C TRP A 321 10.56 -3.13 -19.21
N THR A 322 11.00 -2.63 -20.38
CA THR A 322 12.34 -2.84 -20.92
C THR A 322 13.33 -1.76 -20.52
N LEU A 323 12.89 -0.71 -19.80
CA LEU A 323 13.78 0.37 -19.37
C LEU A 323 14.52 -0.02 -18.09
N PHE A 324 15.81 0.32 -18.04
CA PHE A 324 16.65 0.08 -16.88
C PHE A 324 16.36 1.08 -15.77
N CYS A 325 15.99 0.56 -14.60
CA CYS A 325 15.86 1.33 -13.37
C CYS A 325 17.16 1.25 -12.55
N LEU A 326 17.50 2.36 -11.90
CA LEU A 326 18.53 2.38 -10.86
C LEU A 326 17.96 1.70 -9.60
N LEU A 327 18.73 0.78 -9.00
CA LEU A 327 18.40 0.15 -7.73
C LEU A 327 19.31 0.67 -6.62
N LYS A 328 18.85 0.57 -5.36
CA LYS A 328 19.69 0.90 -4.22
C LYS A 328 20.80 -0.14 -3.97
N ASP A 329 20.59 -1.36 -4.44
CA ASP A 329 21.44 -2.51 -4.10
C ASP A 329 22.83 -2.40 -4.77
N THR A 330 23.87 -2.83 -4.05
CA THR A 330 25.28 -2.69 -4.43
C THR A 330 25.84 -3.99 -4.99
N LEU A 331 26.79 -3.90 -5.93
CA LEU A 331 27.51 -5.07 -6.45
C LEU A 331 28.56 -5.55 -5.41
N ASN A 332 28.56 -6.84 -5.09
CA ASN A 332 29.42 -7.40 -4.05
C ASN A 332 30.92 -7.42 -4.43
N THR A 333 31.26 -7.60 -5.71
CA THR A 333 32.64 -7.65 -6.19
C THR A 333 33.26 -6.27 -6.32
N ASN A 334 32.44 -5.22 -6.43
CA ASN A 334 32.90 -3.85 -6.49
C ASN A 334 31.81 -2.90 -5.95
N VAL A 335 31.98 -2.45 -4.71
CA VAL A 335 31.01 -1.59 -4.03
C VAL A 335 30.89 -0.18 -4.61
N ALA A 336 31.80 0.21 -5.50
CA ALA A 336 31.68 1.44 -6.29
C ALA A 336 30.60 1.33 -7.37
N ASN A 337 30.10 0.13 -7.66
CA ASN A 337 29.02 -0.12 -8.61
C ASN A 337 27.71 -0.44 -7.88
N HIS A 338 26.61 0.07 -8.43
CA HIS A 338 25.25 -0.31 -8.02
C HIS A 338 24.62 -1.24 -9.07
N ARG A 339 23.56 -1.93 -8.65
CA ARG A 339 22.78 -2.82 -9.50
C ARG A 339 21.71 -2.04 -10.26
N MET A 340 21.42 -2.50 -11.47
CA MET A 340 20.33 -2.00 -12.29
C MET A 340 19.63 -3.17 -12.95
N ALA A 341 18.33 -3.02 -13.16
CA ALA A 341 17.51 -4.03 -13.82
C ALA A 341 16.49 -3.36 -14.74
N THR A 342 16.12 -4.02 -15.84
CA THR A 342 14.90 -3.63 -16.56
C THR A 342 13.70 -3.85 -15.66
N LEU A 343 12.67 -3.00 -15.71
CA LEU A 343 11.50 -3.14 -14.83
C LEU A 343 10.81 -4.53 -14.86
N SER A 344 10.94 -5.28 -15.95
CA SER A 344 10.49 -6.69 -16.05
C SER A 344 11.35 -7.70 -15.28
N GLY A 345 12.50 -7.27 -14.74
CA GLY A 345 13.53 -8.15 -14.20
C GLY A 345 14.27 -9.01 -15.23
N ALA A 346 13.97 -8.89 -16.53
CA ALA A 346 14.53 -9.77 -17.56
C ALA A 346 16.03 -9.56 -17.83
N SER A 347 16.51 -8.31 -17.68
CA SER A 347 17.91 -7.95 -17.93
C SER A 347 18.50 -7.23 -16.72
N TRP A 348 19.73 -7.60 -16.37
CA TRP A 348 20.45 -7.06 -15.22
C TRP A 348 21.84 -6.58 -15.63
N THR A 349 22.27 -5.47 -15.04
CA THR A 349 23.61 -4.93 -15.26
C THR A 349 24.07 -4.16 -14.01
N ASN A 350 25.26 -3.58 -14.09
CA ASN A 350 25.80 -2.71 -13.06
C ASN A 350 26.39 -1.43 -13.68
N LEU A 351 26.46 -0.37 -12.87
CA LEU A 351 27.04 0.91 -13.28
C LEU A 351 27.76 1.55 -12.10
N GLY A 352 28.86 2.24 -12.39
CA GLY A 352 29.58 3.05 -11.39
C GLY A 352 28.65 4.08 -10.77
N LYS A 353 28.68 4.22 -9.44
CA LYS A 353 27.78 5.12 -8.70
C LYS A 353 27.95 6.59 -9.08
N SER A 354 29.13 6.99 -9.55
CA SER A 354 29.43 8.33 -10.06
C SER A 354 29.01 8.56 -11.53
N SER A 355 28.62 7.51 -12.26
CA SER A 355 28.27 7.60 -13.68
C SER A 355 26.79 7.87 -13.88
N SER A 356 26.44 8.62 -14.93
CA SER A 356 25.10 8.75 -15.46
C SER A 356 25.07 8.40 -16.95
N ALA A 357 23.93 7.93 -17.46
CA ALA A 357 23.72 7.73 -18.89
C ALA A 357 22.24 7.92 -19.26
N GLY A 358 21.98 8.26 -20.52
CA GLY A 358 20.62 8.57 -21.00
C GLY A 358 19.65 7.39 -21.02
N ASN A 359 20.16 6.15 -21.02
CA ASN A 359 19.35 4.93 -21.07
C ASN A 359 19.09 4.31 -19.69
N TYR A 360 19.47 5.01 -18.60
CA TYR A 360 19.26 4.58 -17.23
C TYR A 360 18.41 5.60 -16.51
N TYR A 361 17.37 5.11 -15.83
CA TYR A 361 16.28 5.96 -15.40
C TYR A 361 15.98 5.85 -13.91
N TRP A 362 15.53 6.96 -13.36
CA TRP A 362 15.12 7.05 -11.97
C TRP A 362 13.64 6.66 -11.83
N PHE A 363 13.41 5.56 -11.11
CA PHE A 363 12.09 5.08 -10.68
C PHE A 363 12.05 5.11 -9.15
N PRO A 364 11.74 6.25 -8.50
CA PRO A 364 11.71 6.32 -7.05
C PRO A 364 10.57 5.49 -6.44
N VAL A 365 10.80 5.03 -5.21
CA VAL A 365 9.75 4.60 -4.30
C VAL A 365 9.37 5.79 -3.44
N LEU A 366 8.07 6.12 -3.38
CA LEU A 366 7.52 7.03 -2.39
C LEU A 366 6.82 6.21 -1.31
N GLU A 367 7.36 6.19 -0.10
CA GLU A 367 6.70 5.56 1.05
C GLU A 367 5.91 6.61 1.82
N LEU A 368 4.63 6.35 2.06
CA LEU A 368 3.78 7.20 2.89
C LEU A 368 4.28 7.15 4.34
N VAL A 369 4.61 8.31 4.90
CA VAL A 369 5.10 8.45 6.27
C VAL A 369 3.93 8.64 7.23
N ASP A 370 3.95 7.86 8.31
CA ASP A 370 3.06 8.05 9.45
C ASP A 370 3.61 9.14 10.38
N LYS A 371 2.85 10.22 10.54
CA LYS A 371 3.20 11.38 11.36
C LYS A 371 3.30 11.06 12.85
N SER A 372 2.69 9.96 13.29
CA SER A 372 2.72 9.56 14.71
C SER A 372 4.01 8.85 15.12
N THR A 373 4.79 8.35 14.15
CA THR A 373 5.98 7.54 14.41
C THR A 373 7.28 8.16 13.94
N VAL A 374 7.21 9.24 13.14
CA VAL A 374 8.39 9.89 12.55
C VAL A 374 8.43 11.36 12.92
N THR A 375 9.58 11.81 13.44
CA THR A 375 9.86 13.24 13.64
C THR A 375 10.06 13.90 12.29
N LEU A 376 9.16 14.80 11.92
CA LEU A 376 9.27 15.59 10.71
C LEU A 376 10.22 16.77 10.95
N GLY A 377 11.05 17.12 9.97
CA GLY A 377 11.84 18.34 10.02
C GLY A 377 10.96 19.59 10.08
N LEU A 378 11.51 20.70 10.57
CA LEU A 378 10.82 22.00 10.63
C LEU A 378 10.62 22.65 9.24
N GLU A 379 10.71 21.88 8.17
CA GLU A 379 10.58 22.35 6.81
C GLU A 379 9.12 22.79 6.53
N ASP A 380 8.94 24.11 6.50
CA ASP A 380 7.71 24.89 6.27
C ASP A 380 6.81 25.19 7.49
N ILE A 381 7.35 25.78 8.55
CA ILE A 381 6.54 26.74 9.35
C ILE A 381 6.44 28.04 8.54
N HIS A 382 5.43 28.14 7.68
CA HIS A 382 5.02 29.39 7.07
C HIS A 382 3.80 29.93 7.82
N GLY A 383 4.05 30.83 8.76
CA GLY A 383 3.04 31.74 9.28
C GLY A 383 3.36 33.15 8.81
N THR A 384 2.37 33.87 8.29
CA THR A 384 2.48 35.33 8.22
C THR A 384 2.54 35.80 9.66
N ALA A 385 3.68 36.33 10.11
CA ALA A 385 3.74 37.01 11.39
C ALA A 385 2.90 38.28 11.26
N ASP A 386 1.67 38.22 11.76
CA ASP A 386 0.76 39.36 11.79
C ASP A 386 1.21 40.26 12.94
N TYR A 387 2.14 41.17 12.64
CA TYR A 387 2.59 42.16 13.61
C TYR A 387 1.54 43.29 13.67
N SER A 388 0.50 43.13 14.49
CA SER A 388 -0.27 44.30 14.91
C SER A 388 0.54 45.04 15.98
N LEU A 389 1.33 46.03 15.57
CA LEU A 389 1.86 47.02 16.52
C LEU A 389 0.65 47.86 16.99
N GLN A 390 0.07 47.52 18.14
CA GLN A 390 -0.78 48.48 18.82
C GLN A 390 0.12 49.59 19.39
N PRO A 391 -0.08 50.86 19.02
CA PRO A 391 0.58 51.95 19.72
C PRO A 391 0.17 51.90 21.19
N CYS A 392 1.13 51.94 22.10
CA CYS A 392 0.83 52.18 23.50
C CYS A 392 0.19 53.58 23.58
N SER A 393 -1.10 53.65 23.91
CA SER A 393 -1.78 54.92 24.17
C SER A 393 -1.21 55.50 25.46
N VAL A 394 -0.26 56.43 25.32
CA VAL A 394 0.16 57.30 26.42
C VAL A 394 -0.99 58.25 26.73
N SER A 395 -1.76 57.93 27.77
CA SER A 395 -2.70 58.88 28.37
C SER A 395 -1.89 59.95 29.10
N ALA A 396 -2.03 61.21 28.68
CA ALA A 396 -1.44 62.36 29.35
C ALA A 396 -2.23 62.73 30.62
N GLU A 397 -2.39 61.79 31.54
CA GLU A 397 -2.88 62.07 32.89
C GLU A 397 -2.08 61.26 33.91
N ASN A 398 -0.93 61.78 34.29
CA ASN A 398 -0.37 61.53 35.62
C ASN A 398 -0.27 62.88 36.32
N THR A 399 -1.30 63.19 37.10
CA THR A 399 -1.32 64.30 38.04
C THR A 399 -0.29 64.02 39.14
N PHE A 400 0.72 64.87 39.24
CA PHE A 400 1.77 64.79 40.25
C PHE A 400 1.19 65.16 41.62
N SER A 401 0.87 64.18 42.47
CA SER A 401 0.47 64.40 43.86
C SER A 401 1.68 64.18 44.78
N LEU A 402 2.30 65.29 45.23
CA LEU A 402 3.30 65.29 46.28
C LEU A 402 2.63 64.99 47.63
N LYS A 403 2.85 63.79 48.17
CA LYS A 403 2.66 63.55 49.61
C LYS A 403 3.95 63.93 50.34
N PRO A 404 3.91 64.74 51.41
CA PRO A 404 5.12 65.08 52.15
C PRO A 404 5.76 63.83 52.77
N LEU A 405 7.06 63.66 52.50
CA LEU A 405 7.90 62.55 52.93
C LEU A 405 8.27 62.74 54.41
N VAL A 406 7.92 61.76 55.25
CA VAL A 406 8.43 61.66 56.62
C VAL A 406 9.88 61.19 56.55
N LEU A 407 10.80 62.04 57.00
CA LEU A 407 12.24 61.82 57.01
C LEU A 407 12.61 60.62 57.90
N GLY A 408 13.18 59.58 57.29
CA GLY A 408 13.79 58.45 57.97
C GLY A 408 14.92 57.85 57.13
N ASN A 409 16.13 58.36 57.37
CA ASN A 409 17.48 57.93 56.99
C ASN A 409 17.83 57.62 55.50
N PRO A 410 19.01 58.09 55.03
CA PRO A 410 19.35 58.14 53.62
C PRO A 410 19.87 56.80 53.09
N ASP A 411 19.43 56.41 51.90
CA ASP A 411 20.21 55.53 51.04
C ASP A 411 20.40 56.24 49.70
N THR A 412 21.63 56.69 49.48
CA THR A 412 22.06 57.47 48.32
C THR A 412 22.13 56.58 47.08
N THR A 413 21.24 56.82 46.12
CA THR A 413 21.53 56.51 44.71
C THR A 413 21.33 57.79 43.91
N ASP A 414 22.45 58.38 43.50
CA ASP A 414 22.46 59.49 42.54
C ASP A 414 21.89 58.99 41.22
N PHE A 415 20.79 59.59 40.76
CA PHE A 415 20.30 59.41 39.40
C PHE A 415 20.94 60.45 38.51
N GLU A 416 21.90 60.03 37.68
CA GLU A 416 22.40 60.87 36.59
C GLU A 416 21.31 61.04 35.51
N PRO A 417 21.12 62.24 34.95
CA PRO A 417 20.23 62.43 33.82
C PRO A 417 20.81 61.76 32.56
N VAL A 418 19.96 61.00 31.85
CA VAL A 418 20.32 60.35 30.58
C VAL A 418 20.66 61.43 29.53
N VAL A 419 21.93 61.50 29.16
CA VAL A 419 22.41 62.35 28.06
C VAL A 419 22.12 61.64 26.74
N VAL A 420 21.25 62.23 25.92
CA VAL A 420 20.99 61.76 24.55
C VAL A 420 22.03 62.38 23.62
N THR A 421 23.02 61.59 23.18
CA THR A 421 23.94 61.99 22.11
C THR A 421 23.39 61.56 20.75
N SER A 422 23.78 62.28 19.68
CA SER A 422 23.31 62.12 18.31
C SER A 422 23.75 60.82 17.60
N GLU A 423 24.25 59.82 18.33
CA GLU A 423 24.70 58.53 17.76
C GLU A 423 23.73 57.36 18.01
N ASN A 424 22.69 57.55 18.84
CA ASN A 424 21.64 56.54 18.98
C ASN A 424 20.60 56.70 17.87
N SER A 425 20.93 56.24 16.66
CA SER A 425 19.91 55.98 15.66
C SER A 425 18.97 54.91 16.19
N PHE A 426 17.67 55.19 16.25
CA PHE A 426 16.62 54.18 16.37
C PHE A 426 16.54 53.37 15.06
N ALA A 427 17.62 52.67 14.73
CA ALA A 427 17.58 51.64 13.70
C ALA A 427 17.05 50.38 14.36
N LEU A 428 15.82 50.01 14.03
CA LEU A 428 15.34 48.64 14.20
C LEU A 428 16.26 47.74 13.36
N HIS A 429 17.20 47.07 14.00
CA HIS A 429 17.91 45.97 13.37
C HIS A 429 16.89 44.85 13.10
N PRO A 430 16.90 44.22 11.91
CA PRO A 430 16.17 42.97 11.71
C PRO A 430 16.61 41.99 12.80
N PRO A 431 15.69 41.20 13.38
CA PRO A 431 16.06 40.20 14.36
C PRO A 431 17.08 39.27 13.71
N ALA A 432 18.31 39.23 14.25
CA ALA A 432 19.25 38.21 13.89
C ALA A 432 18.61 36.86 14.26
N LEU A 433 18.28 36.06 13.24
CA LEU A 433 17.95 34.65 13.44
C LEU A 433 19.19 34.01 14.05
N MET A 434 19.17 33.88 15.37
CA MET A 434 20.17 33.13 16.11
C MET A 434 20.21 31.74 15.49
N LEU A 435 21.39 31.33 14.99
CA LEU A 435 21.72 29.94 14.75
C LEU A 435 21.24 29.11 15.95
N PRO A 436 20.79 27.85 15.76
CA PRO A 436 20.39 27.02 16.87
C PRO A 436 21.54 27.03 17.88
N LYS A 437 21.27 27.55 19.09
CA LYS A 437 22.20 27.42 20.20
C LYS A 437 22.38 25.93 20.39
N THR A 438 23.54 25.40 20.04
CA THR A 438 24.02 24.17 20.65
C THR A 438 24.02 24.47 22.14
N VAL A 439 23.08 23.88 22.87
CA VAL A 439 23.23 23.76 24.31
C VAL A 439 24.37 22.77 24.45
N ASP A 440 25.60 23.30 24.55
CA ASP A 440 26.71 22.51 25.07
C ASP A 440 26.32 22.17 26.50
N PHE A 441 25.83 20.95 26.69
CA PHE A 441 25.87 20.32 27.99
C PHE A 441 27.36 20.15 28.32
N GLN A 442 27.97 21.19 28.88
CA GLN A 442 29.15 20.92 29.69
C GLN A 442 28.68 19.99 30.80
N PRO A 443 29.35 18.83 30.99
CA PRO A 443 29.11 18.03 32.17
C PRO A 443 29.23 18.95 33.38
N ILE A 444 28.25 18.94 34.27
CA ILE A 444 28.48 19.45 35.62
C ILE A 444 29.66 18.62 36.12
N ALA A 445 30.81 19.28 36.31
CA ALA A 445 31.91 18.69 37.01
C ALA A 445 31.43 18.45 38.44
N ALA A 446 30.90 17.25 38.69
CA ALA A 446 30.81 16.75 40.04
C ALA A 446 32.26 16.61 40.50
N THR A 447 32.76 17.59 41.24
CA THR A 447 33.89 17.39 42.13
C THR A 447 33.41 16.42 43.20
N ALA A 448 33.52 15.12 42.90
CA ALA A 448 33.59 14.12 43.94
C ALA A 448 34.94 14.35 44.62
N GLU A 449 34.94 14.97 45.81
CA GLU A 449 36.06 14.77 46.71
C GLU A 449 36.12 13.26 46.97
N MET A 450 37.19 12.62 46.50
CA MET A 450 37.50 11.27 46.94
C MET A 450 37.72 11.35 48.45
N TYR A 451 36.79 10.76 49.22
CA TYR A 451 37.05 10.43 50.61
C TYR A 451 38.34 9.63 50.65
N THR A 452 39.41 10.24 51.15
CA THR A 452 40.66 9.55 51.41
C THR A 452 40.44 8.88 52.76
N PRO A 453 40.35 7.54 52.84
CA PRO A 453 40.27 6.89 54.13
C PRO A 453 41.54 7.26 54.92
N PRO A 454 41.45 7.56 56.22
CA PRO A 454 42.66 7.74 57.02
C PRO A 454 43.55 6.50 56.87
N ASP A 455 44.86 6.73 56.85
CA ASP A 455 45.85 5.66 56.70
C ASP A 455 45.53 4.53 57.68
N LYS A 456 45.43 3.31 57.16
CA LYS A 456 45.34 2.12 58.00
C LYS A 456 46.58 2.11 58.88
N THR A 457 46.38 2.31 60.19
CA THR A 457 47.45 2.16 61.17
C THR A 457 47.93 0.71 61.08
N SER A 458 49.15 0.52 60.62
CA SER A 458 49.79 -0.79 60.69
C SER A 458 49.99 -1.11 62.16
N LEU A 459 49.60 -2.31 62.61
CA LEU A 459 49.92 -2.81 63.96
C LEU A 459 51.43 -2.93 64.22
N THR A 460 52.28 -2.70 63.21
CA THR A 460 53.73 -2.59 63.37
C THR A 460 54.23 -1.18 63.71
N SER A 461 53.37 -0.15 63.71
CA SER A 461 53.72 1.23 64.09
C SER A 461 53.21 1.65 65.47
N LEU A 462 52.62 0.73 66.25
CA LEU A 462 52.33 0.92 67.67
C LEU A 462 53.39 0.17 68.50
N ASN A 463 54.43 0.88 68.94
CA ASN A 463 55.30 0.45 70.03
C ASN A 463 54.62 0.70 71.39
N GLY A 464 53.36 0.25 71.53
CA GLY A 464 52.57 0.37 72.74
C GLY A 464 52.44 -1.00 73.40
N GLU A 465 53.01 -1.12 74.60
CA GLU A 465 53.05 -2.31 75.45
C GLU A 465 51.70 -3.05 75.53
N LEU A 466 51.74 -4.36 75.27
CA LEU A 466 50.68 -5.32 75.59
C LEU A 466 50.88 -5.82 77.03
N ASP A 467 50.87 -4.90 77.99
CA ASP A 467 50.90 -5.23 79.42
C ASP A 467 49.53 -5.00 80.04
N GLY A 468 48.78 -6.10 80.22
CA GLY A 468 47.69 -6.13 81.19
C GLY A 468 46.34 -6.60 80.65
N PHE A 469 46.22 -7.90 80.35
CA PHE A 469 44.98 -8.64 80.61
C PHE A 469 45.33 -10.04 81.15
N LYS A 470 45.40 -10.15 82.48
CA LYS A 470 45.03 -11.35 83.23
C LYS A 470 43.60 -11.17 83.72
#